data_AF-A0A2N2JS60-F1
#
_entry.id   AF-A0A2N2JS60-F1
#
_cell.length_a   1.000
_cell.length_b   1.000
_cell.length_c   1.000
_cell.angle_alpha   90.00
_cell.angle_beta   90.00
_cell.angle_gamma   90.00
#
_symmetry.space_group_name_H-M   'P 1'
#
loop_
_entity.id
_entity.type
_entity.pdbx_description
1 polymer ?
#
loop_
_entity_poly.entity_id
_entity_poly.type
_entity_poly.pdbx_seq_one_letter_code
_entity_poly.pdbx_strand_id
1 'polypeptide(L)'
;MKIKTQVIEIAKKAKKASAALGRANSEEKNSVLLRMAEALVERREFLIAENAKDLDHAVRTGLPAVMIDRLTLKDQTIQGMAGGLRE
;
A
#
# COMPACT_ATOMS: atom_id res chain seq x y z
N MET A 1 -15.13 -1.10 18.97
CA MET A 1 -15.83 -1.56 17.74
C MET A 1 -15.45 -3.02 17.48
N LYS A 2 -16.40 -3.93 17.19
CA LYS A 2 -16.07 -5.36 16.95
C LYS A 2 -15.46 -5.54 15.55
N ILE A 3 -14.33 -6.25 15.45
CA ILE A 3 -13.60 -6.52 14.18
C ILE A 3 -14.55 -7.04 13.08
N LYS A 4 -15.47 -7.96 13.44
CA LYS A 4 -16.50 -8.49 12.52
C LYS A 4 -17.29 -7.37 11.82
N THR A 5 -17.75 -6.38 12.57
CA THR A 5 -18.52 -5.26 12.01
C THR A 5 -17.66 -4.40 11.09
N GLN A 6 -16.40 -4.12 11.47
CA GLN A 6 -15.47 -3.36 10.62
C GLN A 6 -15.21 -4.05 9.28
N VAL A 7 -14.92 -5.35 9.30
CA VAL A 7 -14.67 -6.13 8.08
C VAL A 7 -15.90 -6.14 7.17
N ILE A 8 -17.10 -6.31 7.73
CA ILE A 8 -18.36 -6.26 6.97
C ILE A 8 -18.55 -4.89 6.30
N GLU A 9 -18.26 -3.80 7.01
CA GLU A 9 -18.40 -2.46 6.44
C GLU A 9 -17.36 -2.16 5.34
N ILE A 10 -16.12 -2.63 5.49
CA ILE A 10 -15.12 -2.54 4.42
C ILE A 10 -15.60 -3.31 3.18
N ALA A 11 -16.13 -4.53 3.35
CA ALA A 11 -16.63 -5.34 2.25
C ALA A 11 -17.81 -4.68 1.52
N LYS A 12 -18.75 -4.08 2.25
CA LYS A 12 -19.87 -3.32 1.64
C LYS A 12 -19.38 -2.13 0.82
N LYS A 13 -18.42 -1.37 1.34
CA LYS A 13 -17.81 -0.23 0.63
C LYS A 13 -17.08 -0.68 -0.63
N ALA A 14 -16.29 -1.76 -0.54
CA ALA A 14 -15.61 -2.35 -1.69
C ALA A 14 -16.60 -2.81 -2.78
N LYS A 15 -17.68 -3.51 -2.39
CA LYS A 15 -18.75 -3.94 -3.33
C LYS A 15 -19.44 -2.77 -4.01
N LYS A 16 -19.64 -1.65 -3.31
CA LYS A 16 -20.21 -0.43 -3.91
C LYS A 16 -19.23 0.21 -4.90
N ALA A 17 -17.95 0.28 -4.56
CA ALA A 17 -16.92 0.91 -5.39
C ALA A 17 -16.59 0.09 -6.66
N SER A 18 -16.69 -1.24 -6.60
CA SER A 18 -16.34 -2.12 -7.73
C SER A 18 -17.16 -1.84 -8.99
N ALA A 19 -18.43 -1.44 -8.84
CA ALA A 19 -19.28 -1.09 -9.98
C ALA A 19 -18.78 0.16 -10.72
N ALA A 20 -18.26 1.15 -10.00
CA ALA A 20 -17.68 2.35 -10.60
C ALA A 20 -16.34 2.02 -11.27
N LEU A 21 -15.46 1.28 -10.58
CA LEU A 21 -14.16 0.87 -11.09
C LEU A 21 -14.28 -0.04 -12.34
N GLY A 22 -15.29 -0.91 -12.37
CA GLY A 22 -15.58 -1.78 -13.52
C GLY A 22 -15.98 -1.02 -14.78
N ARG A 23 -16.56 0.19 -14.63
CA ARG A 23 -16.96 1.05 -15.77
C ARG A 23 -15.88 2.04 -16.20
N ALA A 24 -14.85 2.28 -15.38
CA ALA A 24 -13.75 3.18 -15.73
C ALA A 24 -13.00 2.64 -16.96
N ASN A 25 -12.65 3.54 -17.86
CA ASN A 25 -11.93 3.16 -19.08
C ASN A 25 -10.43 2.94 -18.80
N SER A 26 -9.70 2.42 -19.78
CA SER A 26 -8.26 2.11 -19.61
C SER A 26 -7.41 3.37 -19.43
N GLU A 27 -7.76 4.49 -20.08
CA GLU A 27 -7.03 5.75 -19.96
C GLU A 27 -7.09 6.31 -18.54
N GLU A 28 -8.29 6.35 -17.95
CA GLU A 28 -8.51 6.77 -16.57
C GLU A 28 -7.74 5.87 -15.58
N LYS A 29 -7.81 4.54 -15.78
CA LYS A 29 -7.10 3.58 -14.93
C LYS A 29 -5.59 3.78 -15.01
N ASN A 30 -5.04 3.89 -16.21
CA ASN A 30 -3.61 4.07 -16.42
C ASN A 30 -3.13 5.41 -15.84
N SER A 31 -3.89 6.50 -16.04
CA SER A 31 -3.60 7.81 -15.45
C SER A 31 -3.50 7.74 -13.92
N VAL A 32 -4.41 7.01 -13.28
CA VAL A 32 -4.37 6.82 -11.81
C VAL A 32 -3.16 5.99 -11.39
N LEU A 33 -2.82 4.90 -12.10
CA LEU A 33 -1.66 4.07 -11.78
C LEU A 33 -0.34 4.87 -11.88
N LEU A 34 -0.19 5.69 -12.91
CA LEU A 34 0.98 6.57 -13.07
C LEU A 34 1.09 7.59 -11.93
N ARG A 35 -0.04 8.23 -11.56
CA ARG A 35 -0.08 9.16 -10.42
C ARG A 35 0.21 8.47 -9.08
N MET A 36 -0.20 7.21 -8.92
CA MET A 36 0.16 6.41 -7.74
C MET A 36 1.66 6.13 -7.70
N ALA A 37 2.29 5.82 -8.84
CA ALA A 37 3.73 5.63 -8.95
C ALA A 37 4.51 6.91 -8.59
N GLU A 38 4.08 8.06 -9.10
CA GLU A 38 4.63 9.37 -8.76
C GLU A 38 4.52 9.65 -7.25
N ALA A 39 3.32 9.50 -6.69
CA ALA A 39 3.06 9.76 -5.28
C ALA A 39 3.89 8.88 -4.33
N LEU A 40 4.16 7.62 -4.71
CA LEU A 40 5.05 6.73 -3.95
C LEU A 40 6.48 7.28 -3.88
N VAL A 41 7.01 7.75 -5.01
CA VAL A 41 8.37 8.29 -5.08
C VAL A 41 8.46 9.64 -4.37
N GLU A 42 7.49 10.53 -4.59
CA GLU A 42 7.44 11.85 -3.94
C GLU A 42 7.36 11.74 -2.41
N ARG A 43 6.62 10.74 -1.90
CA ARG A 43 6.42 10.54 -0.46
C ARG A 43 7.37 9.51 0.14
N ARG A 44 8.42 9.13 -0.58
CA ARG A 44 9.35 8.06 -0.18
C ARG A 44 9.90 8.26 1.23
N GLU A 45 10.39 9.46 1.54
CA GLU A 45 10.98 9.75 2.86
C GLU A 45 9.96 9.58 3.98
N PHE A 46 8.73 10.05 3.76
CA PHE A 46 7.62 9.86 4.69
C PHE A 46 7.30 8.37 4.89
N LEU A 47 7.21 7.59 3.81
CA LEU A 47 6.90 6.16 3.88
C LEU A 47 7.98 5.37 4.62
N ILE A 48 9.26 5.67 4.38
CA ILE A 48 10.39 5.04 5.09
C ILE A 48 10.35 5.41 6.58
N ALA A 49 10.09 6.68 6.90
CA ALA A 49 10.01 7.14 8.29
C ALA A 49 8.85 6.49 9.05
N GLU A 50 7.68 6.31 8.43
CA GLU A 50 6.57 5.58 9.06
C GLU A 50 6.87 4.08 9.20
N ASN A 51 7.44 3.45 8.17
CA ASN A 51 7.82 2.04 8.25
C ASN A 51 8.87 1.76 9.33
N ALA A 52 9.78 2.69 9.61
CA ALA A 52 10.74 2.55 10.72
C ALA A 52 10.03 2.34 12.07
N LYS A 53 8.88 2.99 12.30
CA LYS A 53 8.08 2.79 13.53
C LYS A 53 7.50 1.37 13.59
N ASP A 54 7.09 0.82 12.44
CA ASP A 54 6.61 -0.55 12.32
C ASP A 54 7.74 -1.56 12.55
N LEU A 55 8.95 -1.29 12.04
CA LEU A 55 10.12 -2.12 12.27
C LEU A 55 10.53 -2.15 13.74
N ASP A 56 10.55 -0.99 14.40
CA ASP A 56 10.80 -0.90 15.84
C ASP A 56 9.77 -1.70 16.64
N HIS A 57 8.51 -1.63 16.25
CA HIS A 57 7.46 -2.43 16.86
C HIS A 57 7.66 -3.93 16.61
N ALA A 58 7.98 -4.33 15.38
CA ALA A 58 8.21 -5.72 14.99
C ALA A 58 9.40 -6.35 15.75
N VAL A 59 10.48 -5.59 15.95
CA VAL A 59 11.61 -6.02 16.78
C VAL A 59 11.15 -6.24 18.22
N ARG A 60 10.40 -5.29 18.80
CA ARG A 60 9.88 -5.41 20.17
C ARG A 60 8.93 -6.60 20.37
N THR A 61 8.15 -6.95 19.36
CA THR A 61 7.23 -8.11 19.40
C THR A 61 7.92 -9.44 19.08
N GLY A 62 9.23 -9.44 18.84
CA GLY A 62 10.01 -10.66 18.60
C GLY A 62 9.80 -11.26 17.20
N LEU A 63 9.48 -10.43 16.20
CA LEU A 63 9.29 -10.90 14.84
C LEU A 63 10.61 -11.44 14.26
N PRO A 64 10.61 -12.60 13.57
CA PRO A 64 11.84 -13.16 13.01
C PRO A 64 12.53 -12.22 12.01
N ALA A 65 13.87 -12.24 11.95
CA ALA A 65 14.65 -11.37 11.08
C ALA A 65 14.23 -11.43 9.59
N VAL A 66 13.87 -12.63 9.09
CA VAL A 66 13.37 -12.81 7.72
C VAL A 66 12.05 -12.08 7.48
N MET A 67 11.18 -12.00 8.49
CA MET A 67 9.93 -11.24 8.39
C MET A 67 10.17 -9.73 8.51
N ILE A 68 11.15 -9.30 9.32
CA ILE A 68 11.56 -7.89 9.41
C ILE A 68 12.12 -7.41 8.06
N ASP A 69 12.96 -8.21 7.40
CA ASP A 69 13.48 -7.84 6.08
C ASP A 69 12.36 -7.68 5.04
N ARG A 70 11.36 -8.58 5.04
CA ARG A 70 10.15 -8.44 4.20
C ARG A 70 9.28 -7.22 4.53
N LEU A 71 9.30 -6.77 5.79
CA LEU A 71 8.55 -5.59 6.24
C LEU A 71 9.27 -4.29 5.90
N THR A 72 10.58 -4.34 5.64
CA THR A 72 11.42 -3.15 5.48
C THR A 72 11.17 -2.46 4.14
N LEU A 73 10.76 -1.21 4.17
CA LEU A 73 10.71 -0.31 3.02
C LEU A 73 12.07 0.37 2.84
N LYS A 74 12.74 0.07 1.71
CA LYS A 74 13.97 0.72 1.25
C LYS A 74 13.66 1.54 0.00
N ASP A 75 14.57 2.43 -0.37
CA ASP A 75 14.50 3.19 -1.62
C ASP A 75 14.19 2.28 -2.82
N GLN A 76 14.94 1.18 -2.95
CA GLN A 76 14.77 0.21 -4.01
C GLN A 76 13.39 -0.45 -4.00
N THR A 77 12.83 -0.75 -2.82
CA THR A 77 11.48 -1.32 -2.69
C THR A 77 10.42 -0.35 -3.21
N ILE A 78 10.54 0.93 -2.85
CA ILE A 78 9.60 1.97 -3.28
C ILE A 78 9.71 2.22 -4.78
N GLN A 79 10.94 2.27 -5.33
CA GLN A 79 11.14 2.36 -6.77
C GLN A 79 10.58 1.14 -7.51
N GLY A 80 10.74 -0.06 -6.95
CA GLY A 80 10.14 -1.29 -7.49
C GLY A 80 8.61 -1.25 -7.51
N MET A 81 7.97 -0.77 -6.44
CA MET A 81 6.51 -0.57 -6.39
C MET A 81 6.05 0.44 -7.43
N ALA A 82 6.75 1.57 -7.57
CA ALA A 82 6.44 2.57 -8.59
C ALA A 82 6.67 2.05 -10.01
N GLY A 83 7.71 1.24 -10.23
CA GLY A 83 7.98 0.57 -11.51
C GLY A 83 6.86 -0.36 -11.91
N GLY A 84 6.41 -1.25 -11.02
CA GLY A 84 5.31 -2.17 -11.29
C GLY A 84 3.94 -1.50 -11.52
N LEU A 85 3.79 -0.21 -11.22
CA LEU A 85 2.60 0.58 -11.56
C LEU A 85 2.71 1.27 -12.93
N ARG A 86 3.92 1.38 -13.49
CA ARG A 86 4.20 2.01 -14.79
C ARG A 86 4.21 1.01 -15.95
N GLU A 87 4.41 -0.27 -15.65
CA GLU A 87 4.39 -1.41 -16.58
C GLU A 87 2.98 -1.97 -16.79
#